data_AF-A0A4Q6B0L7-F1
#
_entry.id   AF-A0A4Q6B0L7-F1
#
_cell.length_a   1.000
_cell.length_b   1.000
_cell.length_c   1.000
_cell.angle_alpha   90.00
_cell.angle_beta   90.00
_cell.angle_gamma   90.00
#
_symmetry.space_group_name_H-M   'P 1'
#
loop_
_entity.id
_entity.type
_entity.pdbx_description
1 polymer ?
#
loop_
_entity_poly.entity_id
_entity_poly.type
_entity_poly.pdbx_seq_one_letter_code
_entity_poly.pdbx_strand_id
1 'polypeptide(L)'
;MQVMRPFLIAVLLLLISAGLYAQEADTLYSFRLKDHQVKESRKWASNKERYAFNQTRHYVETILPYLNAATGAFNELRAAVNAPGLSKKERKRIIAEKEQQIKDQFEKDVKSMNVTQGRLLMTLISRQTGMNVYAMLQEFKNPVMAVKWLAWARVNGFNLNRNYNPWQEPLLESVMMSLDYPLPDFYVNQAVTQTP
;
A
#
# COMPACT_ATOMS: atom_id res chain seq x y z
N MET A 1 26.54 -4.41 -1.77
CA MET A 1 25.16 -3.94 -2.03
C MET A 1 24.21 -4.56 -1.00
N GLN A 2 24.20 -4.04 0.24
CA GLN A 2 23.60 -4.75 1.40
C GLN A 2 22.73 -3.86 2.32
N VAL A 3 22.62 -2.56 2.03
CA VAL A 3 21.92 -1.57 2.86
C VAL A 3 20.40 -1.51 2.64
N MET A 4 19.88 -2.28 1.69
CA MET A 4 18.49 -2.15 1.21
C MET A 4 17.47 -3.00 2.00
N ARG A 5 17.94 -4.02 2.71
CA ARG A 5 17.10 -5.04 3.33
C ARG A 5 16.30 -4.57 4.54
N PRO A 6 16.79 -3.76 5.49
CA PRO A 6 16.04 -3.41 6.70
C PRO A 6 15.18 -2.14 6.59
N PHE A 7 15.11 -1.50 5.42
CA PHE A 7 14.54 -0.16 5.28
C PHE A 7 13.12 -0.14 4.73
N LEU A 8 12.78 -0.67 3.53
CA LEU A 8 11.38 -0.85 3.01
C LEU A 8 10.39 -1.40 4.05
N ILE A 9 10.96 -2.26 4.87
CA ILE A 9 10.55 -2.81 6.14
C ILE A 9 9.92 -1.74 7.03
N ALA A 10 10.60 -0.73 7.54
CA ALA A 10 10.02 0.19 8.54
C ALA A 10 8.83 1.09 8.11
N VAL A 11 8.40 1.06 6.83
CA VAL A 11 7.09 1.60 6.37
C VAL A 11 6.08 0.48 6.27
N LEU A 12 6.40 -0.66 5.64
CA LEU A 12 5.54 -1.86 5.68
C LEU A 12 5.21 -2.28 7.11
N LEU A 13 6.21 -2.21 7.97
CA LEU A 13 6.17 -2.50 9.38
C LEU A 13 5.53 -1.41 10.23
N LEU A 14 5.01 -0.33 9.65
CA LEU A 14 4.16 0.60 10.40
C LEU A 14 2.67 0.31 10.18
N LEU A 15 2.40 -0.54 9.19
CA LEU A 15 1.12 -0.63 8.55
C LEU A 15 0.42 -1.98 8.80
N ILE A 16 1.05 -3.01 9.39
CA ILE A 16 0.51 -4.39 9.45
C ILE A 16 0.12 -4.92 10.86
N SER A 17 -0.22 -4.07 11.83
CA SER A 17 -0.40 -4.50 13.23
C SER A 17 -1.71 -5.22 13.60
N ALA A 18 -2.61 -5.54 12.67
CA ALA A 18 -3.86 -6.25 13.02
C ALA A 18 -4.44 -7.19 11.95
N GLY A 19 -3.65 -7.61 10.96
CA GLY A 19 -4.13 -8.56 9.94
C GLY A 19 -4.24 -10.02 10.40
N LEU A 20 -3.90 -10.36 11.65
CA LEU A 20 -3.80 -11.76 12.13
C LEU A 20 -4.74 -12.12 13.29
N TYR A 21 -5.63 -11.22 13.73
CA TYR A 21 -6.64 -11.53 14.76
C TYR A 21 -8.10 -11.26 14.34
N ALA A 22 -8.36 -11.02 13.05
CA ALA A 22 -9.72 -10.86 12.55
C ALA A 22 -10.03 -11.85 11.42
N GLN A 23 -10.03 -13.14 11.76
CA GLN A 23 -11.19 -13.93 11.37
C GLN A 23 -12.25 -13.61 12.43
N GLU A 24 -13.42 -13.13 12.00
CA GLU A 24 -14.59 -12.79 12.81
C GLU A 24 -14.56 -11.43 13.55
N ALA A 25 -14.82 -10.35 12.81
CA ALA A 25 -15.55 -9.21 13.37
C ALA A 25 -16.23 -8.45 12.22
N ASP A 26 -17.56 -8.37 12.28
CA ASP A 26 -18.41 -7.60 11.38
C ASP A 26 -17.89 -6.17 11.19
N THR A 27 -17.22 -5.93 10.08
CA THR A 27 -17.09 -4.60 9.49
C THR A 27 -17.66 -4.75 8.10
N LEU A 28 -18.80 -4.11 7.84
CA LEU A 28 -19.54 -4.22 6.58
C LEU A 28 -18.58 -4.10 5.37
N TYR A 29 -18.18 -5.25 4.83
CA TYR A 29 -17.92 -5.37 3.42
C TYR A 29 -19.28 -5.12 2.78
N SER A 30 -19.43 -4.02 2.07
CA SER A 30 -20.50 -3.92 1.08
C SER A 30 -20.22 -4.99 0.01
N PHE A 31 -20.61 -6.23 0.30
CA PHE A 31 -20.78 -7.27 -0.69
C PHE A 31 -21.93 -6.83 -1.58
N ARG A 32 -21.61 -5.98 -2.57
CA ARG A 32 -22.44 -5.84 -3.74
C ARG A 32 -22.37 -7.21 -4.43
N LEU A 33 -23.49 -7.94 -4.46
CA LEU A 33 -23.57 -9.25 -5.09
C LEU A 33 -22.93 -9.19 -6.48
N LYS A 34 -22.04 -10.16 -6.70
CA LYS A 34 -21.11 -10.25 -7.83
C LYS A 34 -21.92 -10.38 -9.12
N ASP A 35 -22.01 -9.29 -9.89
CA ASP A 35 -22.39 -9.44 -11.28
C ASP A 35 -21.21 -10.18 -11.94
N HIS A 36 -21.45 -11.43 -12.28
CA HIS A 36 -20.44 -12.29 -12.89
C HIS A 36 -20.30 -11.82 -14.33
N GLN A 37 -19.50 -10.78 -14.55
CA GLN A 37 -19.02 -10.47 -15.89
C GLN A 37 -18.26 -11.72 -16.34
N VAL A 38 -18.90 -12.50 -17.22
CA VAL A 38 -18.26 -13.59 -17.95
C VAL A 38 -16.94 -13.02 -18.45
N LYS A 39 -15.82 -13.53 -17.94
CA LYS A 39 -14.48 -13.06 -18.33
C LYS A 39 -14.33 -13.37 -19.81
N GLU A 40 -14.76 -12.45 -20.67
CA GLU A 40 -14.40 -12.48 -22.07
C GLU A 40 -12.87 -12.56 -22.11
N SER A 41 -12.35 -13.48 -22.91
CA SER A 41 -10.91 -13.63 -23.07
C SER A 41 -10.33 -12.28 -23.51
N ARG A 42 -9.58 -11.60 -22.63
CA ARG A 42 -8.96 -10.31 -22.94
C ARG A 42 -8.17 -10.45 -24.24
N LYS A 43 -8.55 -9.69 -25.27
CA LYS A 43 -7.80 -9.61 -26.52
C LYS A 43 -6.55 -8.77 -26.27
N TRP A 44 -5.38 -9.38 -26.40
CA TRP A 44 -4.09 -8.69 -26.24
C TRP A 44 -3.68 -8.05 -27.56
N ALA A 45 -3.20 -6.80 -27.52
CA ALA A 45 -2.69 -6.15 -28.73
C ALA A 45 -1.33 -6.75 -29.15
N SER A 46 -0.55 -7.29 -28.19
CA SER A 46 0.71 -7.96 -28.47
C SER A 46 1.12 -8.97 -27.39
N ASN A 47 2.06 -9.86 -27.74
CA ASN A 47 2.71 -10.75 -26.77
C ASN A 47 3.45 -9.99 -25.67
N LYS A 48 4.03 -8.83 -25.99
CA LYS A 48 4.74 -7.96 -25.04
C LYS A 48 3.79 -7.43 -23.96
N GLU A 49 2.62 -6.97 -24.36
CA GLU A 49 1.58 -6.49 -23.45
C GLU A 49 1.09 -7.60 -22.53
N ARG A 50 0.78 -8.78 -23.09
CA ARG A 50 0.37 -9.96 -22.32
C ARG A 50 1.43 -10.35 -21.29
N TYR A 51 2.70 -10.34 -21.67
CA TYR A 51 3.80 -10.64 -20.76
C TYR A 51 3.90 -9.61 -19.63
N ALA A 52 3.86 -8.32 -19.95
CA ALA A 52 3.92 -7.24 -18.96
C ALA A 52 2.76 -7.32 -17.96
N PHE A 53 1.55 -7.63 -18.43
CA PHE A 53 0.40 -7.86 -17.57
C PHE A 53 0.60 -9.06 -16.65
N ASN A 54 0.96 -10.23 -17.20
CA ASN A 54 1.13 -11.44 -16.41
C ASN A 54 2.23 -11.29 -15.36
N GLN A 55 3.34 -10.64 -15.72
CA GLN A 55 4.44 -10.36 -14.80
C GLN A 55 4.01 -9.43 -13.67
N THR A 56 3.29 -8.35 -14.01
CA THR A 56 2.77 -7.41 -13.02
C THR A 56 1.76 -8.09 -12.10
N ARG A 57 0.82 -8.86 -12.67
CA ARG A 57 -0.15 -9.66 -11.93
C ARG A 57 0.51 -10.61 -10.95
N HIS A 58 1.53 -11.35 -11.39
CA HIS A 58 2.28 -12.26 -10.53
C HIS A 58 2.96 -11.53 -9.35
N TYR A 59 3.58 -10.37 -9.62
CA TYR A 59 4.16 -9.56 -8.55
C TYR A 59 3.10 -9.03 -7.60
N VAL A 60 1.97 -8.54 -8.12
CA VAL A 60 0.84 -8.06 -7.31
C VAL A 60 0.30 -9.18 -6.43
N GLU A 61 0.02 -10.36 -6.98
CA GLU A 61 -0.42 -11.54 -6.21
C GLU A 61 0.54 -11.89 -5.08
N THR A 62 1.85 -11.80 -5.33
CA THR A 62 2.87 -12.05 -4.30
C THR A 62 2.82 -11.03 -3.16
N ILE A 63 2.53 -9.76 -3.47
CA ILE A 63 2.54 -8.68 -2.47
C ILE A 63 1.16 -8.40 -1.85
N LEU A 64 0.07 -8.93 -2.42
CA LEU A 64 -1.31 -8.73 -1.97
C LEU A 64 -1.52 -8.94 -0.45
N PRO A 65 -1.05 -10.05 0.17
CA PRO A 65 -1.26 -10.23 1.61
C PRO A 65 -0.63 -9.09 2.42
N TYR A 66 0.54 -8.61 2.01
CA TYR A 66 1.21 -7.49 2.66
C TYR A 66 0.52 -6.15 2.38
N LEU A 67 -0.06 -5.98 1.18
CA LEU A 67 -0.84 -4.79 0.84
C LEU A 67 -2.05 -4.67 1.75
N ASN A 68 -2.88 -5.71 1.83
CA ASN A 68 -4.10 -5.70 2.64
C ASN A 68 -3.77 -5.41 4.09
N ALA A 69 -2.76 -6.13 4.58
CA ALA A 69 -2.38 -6.07 5.96
C ALA A 69 -1.77 -4.68 6.28
N ALA A 70 -1.02 -4.06 5.34
CA ALA A 70 -0.51 -2.70 5.45
C ALA A 70 -1.63 -1.63 5.42
N THR A 71 -2.54 -1.71 4.45
CA THR A 71 -3.64 -0.75 4.39
C THR A 71 -4.50 -0.80 5.65
N GLY A 72 -4.74 -1.99 6.19
CA GLY A 72 -5.50 -2.18 7.43
C GLY A 72 -4.88 -1.44 8.61
N ALA A 73 -3.64 -1.75 8.98
CA ALA A 73 -3.09 -1.12 10.18
C ALA A 73 -2.60 0.31 9.97
N PHE A 74 -2.42 0.79 8.73
CA PHE A 74 -2.37 2.23 8.47
C PHE A 74 -3.62 2.93 9.00
N ASN A 75 -4.79 2.44 8.61
CA ASN A 75 -6.08 3.05 8.96
C ASN A 75 -6.33 2.97 10.46
N GLU A 76 -5.99 1.84 11.09
CA GLU A 76 -6.08 1.67 12.54
C GLU A 76 -5.14 2.60 13.29
N LEU A 77 -3.86 2.65 12.88
CA LEU A 77 -2.88 3.53 13.51
C LEU A 77 -3.34 4.98 13.37
N ARG A 78 -3.81 5.37 12.19
CA ARG A 78 -4.37 6.70 11.92
C ARG A 78 -5.55 7.02 12.83
N ALA A 79 -6.47 6.09 13.02
CA ALA A 79 -7.60 6.27 13.94
C ALA A 79 -7.12 6.39 15.40
N ALA A 80 -6.21 5.50 15.83
CA ALA A 80 -5.68 5.47 17.19
C ALA A 80 -4.89 6.73 17.55
N VAL A 81 -4.04 7.24 16.65
CA VAL A 81 -3.31 8.47 16.91
C VAL A 81 -4.26 9.67 16.86
N ASN A 82 -5.24 9.71 15.97
CA ASN A 82 -6.16 10.86 15.85
C ASN A 82 -7.27 10.90 16.91
N ALA A 83 -7.32 9.93 17.82
CA ALA A 83 -8.23 9.96 18.95
C ALA A 83 -8.04 11.23 19.80
N PRO A 84 -9.15 11.87 20.25
CA PRO A 84 -9.08 13.08 21.06
C PRO A 84 -8.46 12.78 22.44
N GLY A 85 -7.77 13.76 23.01
CA GLY A 85 -7.19 13.66 24.36
C GLY A 85 -5.83 12.95 24.48
N LEU A 86 -5.26 12.42 23.38
CA LEU A 86 -3.92 11.83 23.42
C LEU A 86 -2.82 12.90 23.45
N SER A 87 -1.92 12.83 24.44
CA SER A 87 -0.71 13.65 24.44
C SER A 87 0.28 13.20 23.35
N LYS A 88 1.22 14.09 23.02
CA LYS A 88 2.32 13.80 22.08
C LYS A 88 3.15 12.58 22.51
N LYS A 89 3.26 12.32 23.81
CA LYS A 89 4.00 11.17 24.37
C LYS A 89 3.25 9.86 24.13
N GLU A 90 1.94 9.80 24.41
CA GLU A 90 1.10 8.62 24.11
C GLU A 90 1.11 8.31 22.61
N ARG A 91 0.92 9.32 21.75
CA ARG A 91 0.96 9.13 20.29
C ARG A 91 2.27 8.48 19.84
N LYS A 92 3.40 9.00 20.32
CA LYS A 92 4.72 8.43 20.01
C LYS A 92 4.89 7.00 20.53
N ARG A 93 4.34 6.69 21.71
CA ARG A 93 4.39 5.34 22.29
C ARG A 93 3.60 4.35 21.44
N ILE A 94 2.36 4.68 21.10
CA ILE A 94 1.48 3.84 20.26
C ILE A 94 2.15 3.56 18.90
N ILE A 95 2.68 4.59 18.26
CA ILE A 95 3.40 4.45 16.99
C ILE A 95 4.60 3.50 17.14
N ALA A 96 5.41 3.66 18.19
CA ALA A 96 6.60 2.84 18.40
C ALA A 96 6.27 1.37 18.72
N GLU A 97 5.25 1.13 19.54
CA GLU A 97 4.74 -0.22 19.85
C GLU A 97 4.26 -0.92 18.57
N LYS A 98 3.49 -0.19 17.75
CA LYS A 98 2.98 -0.69 16.47
C LYS A 98 4.11 -0.95 15.48
N GLU A 99 5.08 -0.05 15.37
CA GLU A 99 6.27 -0.24 14.54
C GLU A 99 7.05 -1.51 14.92
N GLN A 100 7.24 -1.75 16.22
CA GLN A 100 7.97 -2.92 16.70
C GLN A 100 7.18 -4.22 16.49
N GLN A 101 5.89 -4.24 16.80
CA GLN A 101 5.04 -5.42 16.62
C GLN A 101 5.09 -5.93 15.18
N ILE A 102 4.97 -5.00 14.23
CA ILE A 102 4.93 -5.39 12.84
C ILE A 102 6.32 -5.81 12.38
N LYS A 103 7.38 -5.13 12.84
CA LYS A 103 8.77 -5.54 12.59
C LYS A 103 8.98 -6.99 12.84
N ASP A 104 8.60 -7.44 14.02
CA ASP A 104 8.80 -8.82 14.44
C ASP A 104 8.01 -9.79 13.54
N GLN A 105 6.85 -9.36 13.03
CA GLN A 105 5.97 -10.18 12.20
C GLN A 105 6.39 -10.28 10.72
N PHE A 106 6.89 -9.20 10.09
CA PHE A 106 7.07 -9.16 8.62
C PHE A 106 8.48 -8.80 8.17
N GLU A 107 9.43 -8.57 9.09
CA GLU A 107 10.80 -8.19 8.70
C GLU A 107 11.43 -9.23 7.77
N LYS A 108 11.28 -10.52 8.05
CA LYS A 108 11.86 -11.58 7.22
C LYS A 108 11.31 -11.56 5.78
N ASP A 109 10.00 -11.46 5.63
CA ASP A 109 9.33 -11.53 4.34
C ASP A 109 9.62 -10.30 3.49
N VAL A 110 9.57 -9.12 4.11
CA VAL A 110 9.91 -7.88 3.40
C VAL A 110 11.40 -7.82 3.05
N LYS A 111 12.30 -8.42 3.85
CA LYS A 111 13.73 -8.56 3.49
C LYS A 111 13.94 -9.43 2.26
N SER A 112 13.01 -10.34 1.99
CA SER A 112 13.08 -11.28 0.87
C SER A 112 12.53 -10.70 -0.43
N MET A 113 11.71 -9.64 -0.36
CA MET A 113 11.14 -8.98 -1.53
C MET A 113 12.21 -8.35 -2.42
N ASN A 114 12.01 -8.46 -3.73
CA ASN A 114 12.81 -7.72 -4.69
C ASN A 114 12.37 -6.24 -4.77
N VAL A 115 13.21 -5.41 -5.38
CA VAL A 115 12.97 -3.95 -5.49
C VAL A 115 11.64 -3.64 -6.20
N THR A 116 11.30 -4.41 -7.24
CA THR A 116 10.07 -4.21 -8.02
C THR A 116 8.84 -4.51 -7.18
N GLN A 117 8.84 -5.62 -6.43
CA GLN A 117 7.78 -5.98 -5.49
C GLN A 117 7.61 -4.92 -4.40
N GLY A 118 8.71 -4.48 -3.78
CA GLY A 118 8.67 -3.41 -2.78
C GLY A 118 8.14 -2.09 -3.34
N ARG A 119 8.53 -1.71 -4.56
CA ARG A 119 8.02 -0.53 -5.26
C ARG A 119 6.51 -0.64 -5.52
N LEU A 120 6.07 -1.76 -6.09
CA LEU A 120 4.65 -2.01 -6.37
C LEU A 120 3.83 -1.97 -5.09
N LEU A 121 4.35 -2.54 -4.00
CA LEU A 121 3.68 -2.55 -2.71
C LEU A 121 3.49 -1.13 -2.16
N MET A 122 4.54 -0.30 -2.17
CA MET A 122 4.43 1.11 -1.78
C MET A 122 3.45 1.89 -2.65
N THR A 123 3.49 1.67 -3.97
CA THR A 123 2.55 2.28 -4.93
C THR A 123 1.12 1.88 -4.61
N LEU A 124 0.86 0.59 -4.35
CA LEU A 124 -0.48 0.10 -4.05
C LEU A 124 -0.97 0.56 -2.67
N ILE A 125 -0.11 0.68 -1.65
CA ILE A 125 -0.50 1.28 -0.37
C ILE A 125 -0.91 2.75 -0.59
N SER A 126 -0.18 3.49 -1.44
CA SER A 126 -0.57 4.86 -1.82
C SER A 126 -1.91 4.88 -2.56
N ARG A 127 -2.15 3.93 -3.47
CA ARG A 127 -3.46 3.73 -4.12
C ARG A 127 -4.56 3.47 -3.11
N GLN A 128 -4.35 2.65 -2.10
CA GLN A 128 -5.42 2.29 -1.16
C GLN A 128 -5.74 3.40 -0.14
N THR A 129 -4.73 4.19 0.24
CA THR A 129 -4.86 5.20 1.31
C THR A 129 -5.07 6.62 0.79
N GLY A 130 -4.81 6.86 -0.50
CA GLY A 130 -4.86 8.19 -1.12
C GLY A 130 -3.72 9.12 -0.69
N MET A 131 -2.79 8.62 0.11
CA MET A 131 -1.65 9.38 0.62
C MET A 131 -0.37 8.93 -0.07
N ASN A 132 0.56 9.85 -0.34
CA ASN A 132 1.91 9.47 -0.75
C ASN A 132 2.71 8.98 0.46
N VAL A 133 3.73 8.16 0.21
CA VAL A 133 4.52 7.50 1.27
C VAL A 133 5.23 8.51 2.16
N TYR A 134 5.64 9.65 1.60
CA TYR A 134 6.24 10.73 2.38
C TYR A 134 5.25 11.34 3.38
N ALA A 135 4.00 11.59 2.99
CA ALA A 135 2.96 12.09 3.86
C ALA A 135 2.67 11.10 5.01
N MET A 136 2.60 9.80 4.72
CA MET A 136 2.49 8.77 5.76
C MET A 136 3.68 8.84 6.73
N LEU A 137 4.90 8.95 6.21
CA LEU A 137 6.09 9.06 7.05
C LEU A 137 6.09 10.32 7.93
N GLN A 138 5.58 11.44 7.44
CA GLN A 138 5.46 12.66 8.23
C GLN A 138 4.38 12.58 9.30
N GLU A 139 3.25 11.92 9.01
CA GLU A 139 2.14 11.74 9.96
C GLU A 139 2.56 10.89 11.17
N PHE A 140 3.40 9.87 10.94
CA PHE A 140 3.76 8.89 11.97
C PHE A 140 5.21 8.97 12.48
N LYS A 141 6.17 9.59 11.78
CA LYS A 141 7.59 9.57 12.22
C LYS A 141 8.12 10.91 12.70
N ASN A 142 9.20 10.81 13.47
CA ASN A 142 10.14 11.90 13.73
C ASN A 142 10.85 12.30 12.41
N PRO A 143 11.00 13.60 12.07
CA PRO A 143 11.63 14.09 10.85
C PRO A 143 12.98 13.44 10.48
N VAL A 144 13.75 12.98 11.47
CA VAL A 144 15.03 12.28 11.26
C VAL A 144 14.88 10.98 10.44
N MET A 145 13.78 10.25 10.60
CA MET A 145 13.57 9.03 9.82
C MET A 145 13.15 9.35 8.38
N ALA A 146 12.33 10.39 8.16
CA ALA A 146 11.91 10.81 6.82
C ALA A 146 13.10 11.11 5.89
N VAL A 147 14.18 11.69 6.42
CA VAL A 147 15.42 11.96 5.67
C VAL A 147 16.07 10.68 5.13
N LYS A 148 16.11 9.60 5.92
CA LYS A 148 16.68 8.31 5.49
C LYS A 148 15.87 7.70 4.33
N TRP A 149 14.55 7.89 4.37
CA TRP A 149 13.64 7.42 3.32
C TRP A 149 13.79 8.18 2.01
N LEU A 150 13.86 9.51 2.08
CA LEU A 150 14.16 10.35 0.91
C LEU A 150 15.47 9.95 0.24
N ALA A 151 16.51 9.63 1.03
CA ALA A 151 17.79 9.17 0.50
C ALA A 151 17.66 7.81 -0.24
N TRP A 152 16.97 6.83 0.36
CA TRP A 152 16.73 5.53 -0.28
C TRP A 152 15.94 5.67 -1.59
N ALA A 153 14.88 6.48 -1.56
CA ALA A 153 14.00 6.69 -2.70
C ALA A 153 14.76 7.25 -3.90
N ARG A 154 15.62 8.24 -3.68
CA ARG A 154 16.51 8.79 -4.72
C ARG A 154 17.43 7.74 -5.32
N VAL A 155 18.09 6.92 -4.48
CA VAL A 155 19.02 5.88 -4.94
C VAL A 155 18.32 4.80 -5.78
N ASN A 156 17.05 4.54 -5.50
CA ASN A 156 16.27 3.50 -6.20
C ASN A 156 15.38 4.06 -7.31
N GLY A 157 15.44 5.35 -7.62
CA GLY A 157 14.54 5.98 -8.60
C GLY A 157 13.06 5.82 -8.23
N PHE A 158 12.75 5.85 -6.94
CA PHE A 158 11.40 5.90 -6.40
C PHE A 158 11.13 7.31 -5.87
N ASN A 159 9.93 7.82 -6.09
CA ASN A 159 9.55 9.15 -5.58
C ASN A 159 8.48 8.98 -4.49
N LEU A 160 8.88 9.15 -3.23
CA LEU A 160 7.98 9.03 -2.07
C LEU A 160 6.91 10.12 -2.02
N ASN A 161 7.15 11.25 -2.69
CA ASN A 161 6.23 12.37 -2.77
C ASN A 161 5.22 12.20 -3.92
N ARG A 162 5.38 11.18 -4.76
CA ARG A 162 4.46 10.93 -5.88
C ARG A 162 3.12 10.47 -5.32
N ASN A 163 2.08 11.26 -5.56
CA ASN A 163 0.70 10.81 -5.36
C ASN A 163 0.36 9.76 -6.41
N TYR A 164 -0.38 8.74 -6.00
CA TYR A 164 -0.89 7.75 -6.94
C TYR A 164 -1.91 8.38 -7.89
N ASN A 165 -1.75 8.14 -9.20
CA ASN A 165 -2.68 8.58 -10.24
C ASN A 165 -3.10 7.35 -11.08
N PRO A 166 -4.35 6.88 -10.98
CA PRO A 166 -4.81 5.70 -11.70
C PRO A 166 -4.78 5.88 -13.23
N TRP A 167 -4.95 7.11 -13.73
CA TRP A 167 -4.95 7.43 -15.16
C TRP A 167 -3.56 7.40 -15.79
N GLN A 168 -2.51 7.46 -14.98
CA GLN A 168 -1.12 7.30 -15.42
C GLN A 168 -0.62 5.86 -15.26
N GLU A 169 -1.42 4.97 -14.66
CA GLU A 169 -1.04 3.59 -14.34
C GLU A 169 -2.06 2.56 -14.88
N PRO A 170 -2.47 2.63 -16.17
CA PRO A 170 -3.55 1.80 -16.71
C PRO A 170 -3.26 0.30 -16.65
N LEU A 171 -1.99 -0.10 -16.82
CA LEU A 171 -1.59 -1.50 -16.68
C LEU A 171 -1.86 -2.02 -15.27
N LEU A 172 -1.42 -1.26 -14.26
CA LEU A 172 -1.57 -1.64 -12.86
C LEU A 172 -3.05 -1.66 -12.45
N GLU A 173 -3.83 -0.67 -12.87
CA GLU A 173 -5.28 -0.67 -12.63
C GLU A 173 -5.97 -1.87 -13.29
N SER A 174 -5.60 -2.21 -14.52
CA SER A 174 -6.15 -3.38 -15.20
C SER A 174 -5.82 -4.70 -14.47
N VAL A 175 -4.64 -4.77 -13.82
CA VAL A 175 -4.23 -5.91 -12.99
C VAL A 175 -5.04 -5.94 -11.70
N MET A 176 -5.15 -4.82 -10.98
CA MET A 176 -5.93 -4.72 -9.74
C MET A 176 -7.40 -5.11 -9.97
N MET A 177 -8.00 -4.59 -11.04
CA MET A 177 -9.37 -4.95 -11.42
C MET A 177 -9.52 -6.45 -11.73
N SER A 178 -8.51 -7.07 -12.37
CA SER A 178 -8.52 -8.52 -12.65
C SER A 178 -8.43 -9.41 -11.40
N LEU A 179 -7.98 -8.82 -10.28
CA LEU A 179 -7.82 -9.45 -8.97
C LEU A 179 -8.97 -9.10 -8.03
N ASP A 180 -10.07 -8.53 -8.54
CA ASP A 180 -11.23 -8.06 -7.77
C ASP A 180 -10.91 -6.89 -6.80
N TYR A 181 -9.92 -6.05 -7.13
CA TYR A 181 -9.60 -4.81 -6.39
C TYR A 181 -10.01 -3.56 -7.19
N PRO A 182 -11.25 -3.07 -7.04
CA PRO A 182 -11.69 -1.86 -7.72
C PRO A 182 -10.88 -0.64 -7.27
N LEU A 183 -11.00 0.44 -8.05
CA LEU A 183 -10.42 1.73 -7.71
C LEU A 183 -11.17 2.32 -6.49
N PRO A 184 -10.48 2.81 -5.45
CA PRO A 184 -11.15 3.43 -4.31
C PRO A 184 -11.99 4.66 -4.69
N ASP A 185 -13.12 4.84 -4.00
CA ASP A 185 -14.14 5.86 -4.32
C ASP A 185 -13.59 7.29 -4.34
N PHE A 186 -12.57 7.58 -3.52
CA PHE A 186 -11.96 8.90 -3.46
C PHE A 186 -11.25 9.31 -4.77
N TYR A 187 -10.94 8.39 -5.68
CA TYR A 187 -10.48 8.73 -7.04
C TYR A 187 -11.63 8.95 -8.02
N VAL A 188 -12.75 8.23 -7.86
CA VAL A 188 -13.93 8.39 -8.71
C VAL A 188 -14.48 9.80 -8.58
N ASN A 189 -14.57 10.30 -7.34
CA ASN A 189 -15.06 11.64 -7.04
C ASN A 189 -14.14 12.77 -7.54
N GLN A 190 -12.84 12.49 -7.67
CA GLN A 190 -11.86 13.44 -8.24
C GLN A 190 -11.96 13.56 -9.77
N ALA A 191 -12.45 12.52 -10.47
CA ALA A 191 -12.65 12.57 -11.91
C ALA A 191 -13.91 13.38 -12.27
N VAL A 192 -14.98 13.26 -11.47
CA VAL A 192 -16.23 14.01 -11.66
C VAL A 192 -16.03 15.52 -11.46
N THR A 193 -15.15 15.92 -10.54
CA THR A 193 -14.86 17.34 -10.26
C THR A 193 -13.91 18.00 -11.27
N GLN A 194 -13.30 17.23 -12.19
CA GLN A 194 -12.39 17.71 -13.24
C GLN A 194 -13.02 17.70 -14.64
N THR A 195 -14.29 17.32 -14.75
CA THR A 195 -15.03 17.41 -16.02
C THR A 195 -15.65 18.82 -16.09
N PRO A 196 -15.37 19.61 -17.13
CA PRO A 196 -15.88 20.98 -17.25
C PRO A 196 -17.41 21.05 -17.37
#